data_AF-A0A9E5T3Q0-F1
#
_entry.id   AF-A0A9E5T3Q0-F1
#
_cell.length_a   1.000
_cell.length_b   1.000
_cell.length_c   1.000
_cell.angle_alpha   90.00
_cell.angle_beta   90.00
_cell.angle_gamma   90.00
#
_symmetry.space_group_name_H-M   'P 1'
#
loop_
_entity.id
_entity.type
_entity.pdbx_description
1 polymer ?
#
loop_
_entity_poly.entity_id
_entity_poly.type
_entity_poly.pdbx_seq_one_letter_code
_entity_poly.pdbx_strand_id
1 'polypeptide(L)'
;MASTVKKTNPDITACTDLLAGYATKGFFNGFSVEKETLKQARYQLHWHFNRLYQVDINLMTGKIQMPVVFPNVKSRSRMDKDFRAFIAERCSPVQLEHRRFNREQIKVVNRSSNLSLEMVLTEKLSAQTMMRFIGLIHEVFKIFLKNGQHDTYVSEQYQIDADSFW
;
A
#
# COMPACT_ATOMS: atom_id res chain seq x y z
N MET A 1 -13.82 28.46 -24.19
CA MET A 1 -14.10 27.34 -23.25
C MET A 1 -13.17 27.49 -22.06
N ALA A 2 -13.70 27.86 -20.89
CA ALA A 2 -12.89 28.01 -19.69
C ALA A 2 -12.50 26.60 -19.19
N SER A 3 -11.21 26.26 -19.27
CA SER A 3 -10.68 25.08 -18.58
C SER A 3 -10.79 25.35 -17.08
N THR A 4 -11.78 24.73 -16.43
CA THR A 4 -11.92 24.76 -14.98
C THR A 4 -10.68 24.10 -14.38
N VAL A 5 -9.74 24.91 -13.92
CA VAL A 5 -8.59 24.43 -13.14
C VAL A 5 -9.17 23.71 -11.93
N LYS A 6 -9.09 22.38 -11.92
CA LYS A 6 -9.50 21.57 -10.77
C LYS A 6 -8.63 22.00 -9.59
N LYS A 7 -9.21 22.69 -8.62
CA LYS A 7 -8.55 22.95 -7.34
C LYS A 7 -8.25 21.58 -6.70
N THR A 8 -6.97 21.27 -6.54
CA THR A 8 -6.47 20.10 -5.82
C THR A 8 -5.94 20.52 -4.44
N ASN A 9 -5.94 19.59 -3.50
CA ASN A 9 -5.45 19.87 -2.15
C ASN A 9 -3.92 19.79 -2.17
N PRO A 10 -3.19 20.78 -1.61
CA PRO A 10 -1.73 20.81 -1.66
C PRO A 10 -1.07 19.57 -1.03
N ASP A 11 -1.66 18.98 0.01
CA ASP A 11 -1.12 17.75 0.63
C ASP A 11 -1.31 16.53 -0.27
N ILE A 12 -2.42 16.48 -1.01
CA ILE A 12 -2.68 15.44 -2.02
C ILE A 12 -1.70 15.61 -3.17
N THR A 13 -1.54 16.84 -3.69
CA THR A 13 -0.60 17.13 -4.77
C THR A 13 0.84 16.79 -4.37
N ALA A 14 1.27 17.09 -3.14
CA ALA A 14 2.58 16.66 -2.64
C ALA A 14 2.73 15.12 -2.59
N CYS A 15 1.67 14.38 -2.31
CA CYS A 15 1.68 12.92 -2.42
C CYS A 15 1.73 12.44 -3.88
N THR A 16 1.00 13.10 -4.79
CA THR A 16 1.06 12.85 -6.23
C THR A 16 2.48 13.02 -6.75
N ASP A 17 3.14 14.13 -6.42
CA ASP A 17 4.51 14.43 -6.84
C ASP A 17 5.52 13.41 -6.30
N LEU A 18 5.36 13.00 -5.04
CA LEU A 18 6.17 11.94 -4.43
C LEU A 18 6.07 10.62 -5.21
N LEU A 19 4.84 10.16 -5.49
CA LEU A 19 4.61 8.89 -6.17
C LEU A 19 5.07 8.93 -7.64
N ALA A 20 4.87 10.05 -8.33
CA ALA A 20 5.43 10.28 -9.66
C ALA A 20 6.96 10.26 -9.63
N GLY A 21 7.57 10.83 -8.59
CA GLY A 21 9.02 10.78 -8.36
C GLY A 21 9.54 9.35 -8.17
N TYR A 22 8.77 8.47 -7.52
CA TYR A 22 9.12 7.05 -7.41
C TYR A 22 9.09 6.32 -8.74
N ALA A 23 8.09 6.58 -9.59
CA ALA A 23 8.06 6.01 -10.95
C ALA A 23 9.24 6.50 -11.79
N THR A 24 9.56 7.80 -11.73
CA THR A 24 10.70 8.39 -12.45
C THR A 24 12.04 7.75 -12.03
N LYS A 25 12.16 7.34 -10.76
CA LYS A 25 13.35 6.66 -10.21
C LYS A 25 13.35 5.15 -10.44
N GLY A 26 12.35 4.60 -11.13
CA GLY A 26 12.21 3.16 -11.38
C GLY A 26 11.80 2.34 -10.16
N PHE A 27 11.32 2.97 -9.08
CA PHE A 27 10.78 2.24 -7.93
C PHE A 27 9.43 1.60 -8.28
N PHE A 28 8.63 2.30 -9.09
CA PHE A 28 7.47 1.74 -9.81
C PHE A 28 7.81 1.63 -11.29
N ASN A 29 7.29 0.60 -11.95
CA ASN A 29 7.36 0.45 -13.41
C ASN A 29 6.42 1.43 -14.13
N GLY A 30 5.43 1.97 -13.42
CA GLY A 30 4.48 2.95 -13.94
C GLY A 30 3.61 3.58 -12.85
N PHE A 31 3.10 4.77 -13.12
CA PHE A 31 2.25 5.54 -12.21
C PHE A 31 1.22 6.32 -13.02
N SER A 32 -0.04 6.32 -12.56
CA SER A 32 -1.07 7.21 -13.10
C SER A 32 -2.05 7.67 -12.03
N VAL A 33 -2.64 8.83 -12.26
CA VAL A 33 -3.66 9.44 -11.39
C VAL A 33 -5.03 9.19 -12.02
N GLU A 34 -5.86 8.36 -11.39
CA GLU A 34 -7.24 8.13 -11.85
C GLU A 34 -8.20 9.20 -11.36
N LYS A 35 -7.98 9.66 -10.13
CA LYS A 35 -8.82 10.68 -9.49
C LYS A 35 -7.93 11.56 -8.62
N GLU A 36 -8.09 12.87 -8.74
CA GLU A 36 -7.52 13.83 -7.81
C GLU A 36 -8.54 14.95 -7.57
N THR A 37 -8.82 15.21 -6.31
CA THR A 37 -9.79 16.21 -5.84
C THR A 37 -9.30 16.81 -4.53
N LEU A 38 -10.01 17.80 -3.99
CA LEU A 38 -9.68 18.40 -2.70
C LEU A 38 -9.72 17.43 -1.50
N LYS A 39 -10.45 16.32 -1.63
CA LYS A 39 -10.76 15.41 -0.50
C LYS A 39 -10.31 13.98 -0.73
N GLN A 40 -10.02 13.61 -1.97
CA GLN A 40 -9.77 12.24 -2.36
C GLN A 40 -8.79 12.18 -3.52
N ALA A 41 -7.96 11.15 -3.52
CA ALA A 41 -7.14 10.78 -4.65
C ALA A 41 -7.14 9.27 -4.84
N ARG A 42 -6.93 8.83 -6.09
CA ARG A 42 -6.75 7.43 -6.46
C ARG A 42 -5.64 7.34 -7.49
N TYR A 43 -4.70 6.44 -7.22
CA TYR A 43 -3.53 6.19 -8.04
C TYR A 43 -3.51 4.73 -8.50
N GLN A 44 -3.01 4.51 -9.71
CA GLN A 44 -2.59 3.18 -10.18
C GLN A 44 -1.07 3.14 -10.20
N LEU A 45 -0.51 2.10 -9.59
CA LEU A 45 0.91 1.82 -9.52
C LEU A 45 1.18 0.53 -10.26
N HIS A 46 1.97 0.58 -11.32
CA HIS A 46 2.52 -0.63 -11.92
C HIS A 46 3.80 -1.00 -11.17
N TRP A 47 3.76 -2.08 -10.42
CA TRP A 47 4.81 -2.38 -9.45
C TRP A 47 5.08 -3.88 -9.33
N HIS A 48 5.42 -4.35 -8.13
CA HIS A 48 5.74 -5.74 -7.78
C HIS A 48 5.04 -6.77 -8.69
N PHE A 49 5.84 -7.71 -9.22
CA PHE A 49 5.35 -8.80 -10.08
C PHE A 49 4.66 -8.32 -11.36
N ASN A 50 5.04 -7.12 -11.85
CA ASN A 50 4.49 -6.51 -13.04
C ASN A 50 2.95 -6.33 -12.96
N ARG A 51 2.41 -6.16 -11.75
CA ARG A 51 0.96 -6.00 -11.49
C ARG A 51 0.58 -4.55 -11.24
N LEU A 52 -0.68 -4.24 -11.50
CA LEU A 52 -1.30 -2.95 -11.17
C LEU A 52 -1.88 -3.01 -9.76
N TYR A 53 -1.52 -2.00 -8.95
CA TYR A 53 -2.03 -1.81 -7.61
C TYR A 53 -2.69 -0.46 -7.48
N GLN A 54 -3.78 -0.41 -6.73
CA GLN A 54 -4.48 0.83 -6.41
C GLN A 54 -4.05 1.36 -5.04
N VAL A 55 -3.82 2.67 -4.97
CA VAL A 55 -3.71 3.40 -3.69
C VAL A 55 -4.75 4.49 -3.66
N ASP A 56 -5.56 4.51 -2.61
CA ASP A 56 -6.56 5.55 -2.38
C ASP A 56 -6.18 6.44 -1.19
N ILE A 57 -6.47 7.73 -1.32
CA ILE A 57 -6.51 8.69 -0.22
C ILE A 57 -7.95 9.15 -0.07
N ASN A 58 -8.47 9.14 1.16
CA ASN A 58 -9.74 9.75 1.50
C ASN A 58 -9.59 10.59 2.78
N LEU A 59 -9.51 11.91 2.61
CA LEU A 59 -9.39 12.87 3.70
C LEU A 59 -10.67 13.01 4.52
N MET A 60 -11.83 12.66 3.97
CA MET A 60 -13.09 12.70 4.73
C MET A 60 -13.13 11.60 5.79
N THR A 61 -12.55 10.45 5.50
CA THR A 61 -12.43 9.35 6.47
C THR A 61 -11.07 9.32 7.16
N GLY A 62 -10.15 10.21 6.80
CA GLY A 62 -8.78 10.24 7.32
C GLY A 62 -8.00 8.95 7.02
N LYS A 63 -8.08 8.42 5.80
CA LYS A 63 -7.45 7.13 5.45
C LYS A 63 -6.61 7.20 4.18
N ILE A 64 -5.50 6.47 4.20
CA ILE A 64 -4.79 5.97 3.02
C ILE A 64 -5.02 4.46 2.98
N GLN A 65 -5.26 3.88 1.81
CA GLN A 65 -5.44 2.43 1.70
C GLN A 65 -4.88 1.88 0.39
N MET A 66 -4.45 0.62 0.46
CA MET A 66 -4.28 -0.26 -0.69
C MET A 66 -5.40 -1.31 -0.61
N PRO A 67 -6.47 -1.18 -1.43
CA PRO A 67 -7.66 -2.02 -1.30
C PRO A 67 -7.40 -3.50 -1.56
N VAL A 68 -6.40 -3.83 -2.38
CA VAL A 68 -5.98 -5.21 -2.64
C VAL A 68 -4.46 -5.27 -2.61
N VAL A 69 -3.92 -5.80 -1.52
CA VAL A 69 -2.50 -6.17 -1.38
C VAL A 69 -2.32 -7.61 -1.85
N PHE A 70 -3.15 -8.52 -1.34
CA PHE A 70 -3.15 -9.94 -1.70
C PHE A 70 -4.57 -10.40 -2.06
N PRO A 71 -4.84 -10.74 -3.33
CA PRO A 71 -6.12 -11.31 -3.73
C PRO A 71 -6.23 -12.80 -3.34
N ASN A 72 -7.46 -13.32 -3.32
CA ASN A 72 -7.76 -14.75 -3.14
C ASN A 72 -7.26 -15.38 -1.82
N VAL A 73 -7.02 -14.58 -0.78
CA VAL A 73 -6.63 -15.08 0.55
C VAL A 73 -7.87 -15.27 1.41
N LYS A 74 -8.24 -16.53 1.66
CA LYS A 74 -9.38 -16.87 2.52
C LYS A 74 -9.21 -16.28 3.92
N SER A 75 -10.29 -15.72 4.47
CA SER A 75 -10.30 -15.20 5.84
C SER A 75 -9.94 -16.29 6.85
N ARG A 76 -9.12 -15.94 7.85
CA ARG A 76 -8.58 -16.82 8.90
C ARG A 76 -7.69 -17.98 8.38
N SER A 77 -7.32 -17.97 7.11
CA SER A 77 -6.29 -18.87 6.58
C SER A 77 -4.94 -18.61 7.24
N ARG A 78 -3.97 -19.51 7.00
CA ARG A 78 -2.61 -19.35 7.51
C ARG A 78 -2.00 -18.02 7.04
N MET A 79 -2.12 -17.71 5.75
CA MET A 79 -1.60 -16.46 5.18
C MET A 79 -2.28 -15.21 5.76
N ASP A 80 -3.60 -15.21 5.99
CA ASP A 80 -4.28 -14.07 6.66
C ASP A 80 -3.75 -13.86 8.09
N LYS A 81 -3.58 -14.94 8.85
CA LYS A 81 -3.03 -14.88 10.22
C LYS A 81 -1.58 -14.39 10.23
N ASP A 82 -0.75 -14.95 9.36
CA ASP A 82 0.67 -14.59 9.27
C ASP A 82 0.84 -13.14 8.81
N PHE A 83 0.03 -12.68 7.86
CA PHE A 83 0.05 -11.29 7.41
C PHE A 83 -0.33 -10.31 8.52
N ARG A 84 -1.37 -10.64 9.30
CA ARG A 84 -1.74 -9.84 10.48
C ARG A 84 -0.63 -9.81 11.53
N ALA A 85 0.03 -10.94 11.77
CA ALA A 85 1.15 -11.02 12.70
C ALA A 85 2.34 -10.17 12.22
N PHE A 86 2.68 -10.25 10.93
CA PHE A 86 3.72 -9.44 10.30
C PHE A 86 3.47 -7.94 10.47
N ILE A 87 2.24 -7.48 10.20
CA ILE A 87 1.88 -6.07 10.39
C ILE A 87 1.91 -5.67 11.86
N ALA A 88 1.45 -6.54 12.78
CA ALA A 88 1.51 -6.29 14.21
C ALA A 88 2.95 -6.12 14.72
N GLU A 89 3.91 -6.86 14.16
CA GLU A 89 5.34 -6.74 14.48
C GLU A 89 5.90 -5.37 14.08
N ARG A 90 5.47 -4.79 12.94
CA ARG A 90 5.88 -3.44 12.50
C ARG A 90 5.28 -2.32 13.36
N CYS A 91 4.24 -2.65 14.13
CA CYS A 91 3.65 -1.78 15.14
C CYS A 91 4.20 -2.04 16.56
N SER A 92 5.12 -3.00 16.71
CA SER A 92 5.66 -3.38 18.02
C SER A 92 6.52 -2.26 18.62
N PRO A 93 6.47 -2.03 19.94
CA PRO A 93 7.34 -1.06 20.61
C PRO A 93 8.84 -1.38 20.46
N VAL A 94 9.20 -2.63 20.13
CA VAL A 94 10.58 -3.08 19.89
C VAL A 94 11.16 -2.49 18.59
N GLN A 95 10.32 -2.04 17.65
CA GLN A 95 10.78 -1.35 16.45
C GLN A 95 11.34 0.03 16.79
N LEU A 96 12.39 0.44 16.06
CA LEU A 96 12.95 1.79 16.18
C LEU A 96 11.84 2.83 15.97
N GLU A 97 11.81 3.86 16.80
CA GLU A 97 10.71 4.84 16.85
C GLU A 97 10.39 5.45 15.48
N HIS A 98 11.42 5.77 14.69
CA HIS A 98 11.27 6.33 13.34
C HIS A 98 10.71 5.35 12.31
N ARG A 99 10.70 4.04 12.58
CA ARG A 99 10.11 2.99 11.73
C ARG A 99 8.77 2.49 12.27
N ARG A 100 8.53 2.64 13.57
CA ARG A 100 7.37 2.12 14.27
C ARG A 100 6.09 2.83 13.83
N PHE A 101 5.09 2.05 13.43
CA PHE A 101 3.72 2.53 13.27
C PHE A 101 2.95 2.40 14.58
N ASN A 102 1.97 3.29 14.83
CA ASN A 102 1.03 3.05 15.92
C ASN A 102 0.09 1.91 15.49
N ARG A 103 -0.15 0.96 16.38
CA ARG A 103 -1.07 -0.17 16.15
C ARG A 103 -2.47 0.27 15.73
N GLU A 104 -2.94 1.42 16.21
CA GLU A 104 -4.26 1.94 15.85
C GLU A 104 -4.31 2.54 14.43
N GLN A 105 -3.14 2.93 13.90
CA GLN A 105 -3.02 3.52 12.56
C GLN A 105 -3.12 2.46 11.47
N ILE A 106 -2.50 1.29 11.63
CA ILE A 106 -2.44 0.29 10.56
C ILE A 106 -3.46 -0.82 10.79
N LYS A 107 -4.32 -1.05 9.81
CA LYS A 107 -5.35 -2.09 9.85
C LYS A 107 -5.22 -3.02 8.65
N VAL A 108 -5.31 -4.32 8.94
CA VAL A 108 -5.46 -5.37 7.93
C VAL A 108 -6.94 -5.75 7.85
N VAL A 109 -7.51 -5.59 6.67
CA VAL A 109 -8.92 -5.94 6.39
C VAL A 109 -8.93 -7.12 5.41
N ASN A 110 -9.76 -8.13 5.66
CA ASN A 110 -10.00 -9.20 4.69
C ASN A 110 -11.47 -9.17 4.31
N ARG A 111 -11.78 -8.75 3.08
CA ARG A 111 -13.15 -8.68 2.56
C ARG A 111 -13.21 -9.39 1.22
N SER A 112 -14.15 -10.32 1.08
CA SER A 112 -14.31 -11.11 -0.15
C SER A 112 -13.01 -11.78 -0.61
N SER A 113 -12.22 -12.28 0.34
CA SER A 113 -10.90 -12.89 0.12
C SER A 113 -9.82 -11.95 -0.43
N ASN A 114 -10.02 -10.63 -0.36
CA ASN A 114 -8.98 -9.65 -0.63
C ASN A 114 -8.43 -9.12 0.69
N LEU A 115 -7.12 -9.28 0.89
CA LEU A 115 -6.41 -8.60 1.96
C LEU A 115 -6.09 -7.17 1.53
N SER A 116 -6.56 -6.22 2.33
CA SER A 116 -6.32 -4.79 2.19
C SER A 116 -5.46 -4.29 3.35
N LEU A 117 -4.69 -3.24 3.08
CA LEU A 117 -3.95 -2.51 4.10
C LEU A 117 -4.47 -1.08 4.17
N GLU A 118 -4.92 -0.67 5.35
CA GLU A 118 -5.40 0.68 5.62
C GLU A 118 -4.48 1.36 6.63
N MET A 119 -4.16 2.63 6.38
CA MET A 119 -3.53 3.54 7.32
C MET A 119 -4.53 4.65 7.68
N VAL A 120 -4.86 4.75 8.97
CA VAL A 120 -5.60 5.87 9.55
C VAL A 120 -4.62 7.02 9.80
N LEU A 121 -4.96 8.18 9.29
CA LEU A 121 -4.23 9.42 9.49
C LEU A 121 -4.51 9.93 10.92
N THR A 122 -3.49 9.95 11.78
CA THR A 122 -3.58 10.60 13.11
C THR A 122 -3.22 12.08 13.04
N GLU A 123 -2.52 12.48 11.99
CA GLU A 123 -2.10 13.85 11.70
C GLU A 123 -2.55 14.22 10.28
N LYS A 124 -2.28 15.46 9.88
CA LYS A 124 -2.54 15.91 8.51
C LYS A 124 -1.80 15.02 7.51
N LEU A 125 -2.43 14.78 6.35
CA LEU A 125 -1.77 14.09 5.25
C LEU A 125 -0.47 14.84 4.89
N SER A 126 0.59 14.08 4.65
CA SER A 126 1.86 14.61 4.15
C SER A 126 2.51 13.61 3.20
N ALA A 127 3.45 14.09 2.39
CA ALA A 127 4.30 13.22 1.58
C ALA A 127 5.09 12.23 2.46
N GLN A 128 5.52 12.63 3.65
CA GLN A 128 6.21 11.72 4.58
C GLN A 128 5.30 10.57 5.04
N THR A 129 4.03 10.86 5.32
CA THR A 129 3.04 9.83 5.68
C THR A 129 2.82 8.85 4.52
N MET A 130 2.68 9.36 3.30
CA MET A 130 2.57 8.53 2.09
C MET A 130 3.84 7.68 1.88
N MET A 131 5.02 8.27 1.99
CA MET A 131 6.31 7.55 1.89
C MET A 131 6.38 6.39 2.89
N ARG A 132 5.99 6.61 4.15
CA ARG A 132 5.94 5.55 5.16
C ARG A 132 4.96 4.43 4.78
N PHE A 133 3.78 4.79 4.28
CA PHE A 133 2.79 3.81 3.83
C PHE A 133 3.31 2.94 2.67
N ILE A 134 3.89 3.57 1.64
CA ILE A 134 4.50 2.86 0.52
C ILE A 134 5.68 2.00 0.98
N GLY A 135 6.51 2.49 1.91
CA GLY A 135 7.59 1.73 2.52
C GLY A 135 7.10 0.46 3.22
N LEU A 136 6.01 0.55 3.99
CA LEU A 136 5.39 -0.61 4.62
C LEU A 136 4.89 -1.62 3.58
N ILE A 137 4.23 -1.17 2.50
CA ILE A 137 3.80 -2.06 1.42
C ILE A 137 5.01 -2.72 0.74
N HIS A 138 6.11 -1.99 0.56
CA HIS A 138 7.33 -2.56 0.01
C HIS A 138 7.89 -3.68 0.90
N GLU A 139 7.91 -3.48 2.22
CA GLU A 139 8.29 -4.51 3.18
C GLU A 139 7.36 -5.72 3.12
N VAL A 140 6.06 -5.53 2.91
CA VAL A 140 5.11 -6.63 2.72
C VAL A 140 5.53 -7.52 1.55
N PHE A 141 5.88 -6.93 0.40
CA PHE A 141 6.30 -7.74 -0.76
C PHE A 141 7.72 -8.29 -0.64
N LYS A 142 8.65 -7.56 -0.01
CA LYS A 142 10.07 -7.97 0.06
C LYS A 142 10.42 -8.85 1.25
N ILE A 143 9.69 -8.74 2.36
CA ILE A 143 9.98 -9.46 3.60
C ILE A 143 8.89 -10.49 3.86
N PHE A 144 7.62 -10.08 3.96
CA PHE A 144 6.54 -11.02 4.30
C PHE A 144 6.38 -12.07 3.20
N LEU A 145 6.22 -11.65 1.95
CA LEU A 145 5.97 -12.59 0.86
C LEU A 145 7.20 -13.46 0.55
N LYS A 146 8.42 -12.90 0.69
CA LYS A 146 9.67 -13.64 0.48
C LYS A 146 9.95 -14.65 1.60
N ASN A 147 9.75 -14.28 2.86
CA ASN A 147 10.15 -15.13 4.00
C ASN A 147 9.00 -15.95 4.59
N GLY A 148 7.77 -15.76 4.11
CA GLY A 148 6.55 -16.31 4.71
C GLY A 148 6.24 -17.77 4.37
N GLN A 149 7.07 -18.45 3.58
CA GLN A 149 6.78 -19.81 3.07
C GLN A 149 5.41 -19.87 2.39
N HIS A 150 5.15 -18.90 1.51
CA HIS A 150 3.90 -18.77 0.78
C HIS A 150 4.09 -19.09 -0.71
N ASP A 151 5.01 -19.98 -1.03
CA ASP A 151 5.48 -20.27 -2.40
C ASP A 151 4.36 -20.74 -3.31
N THR A 152 3.47 -21.59 -2.79
CA THR A 152 2.25 -22.03 -3.51
C THR A 152 1.34 -20.85 -3.83
N TYR A 153 1.17 -19.91 -2.89
CA TYR A 153 0.37 -18.72 -3.15
C TYR A 153 1.04 -17.83 -4.21
N VAL A 154 2.36 -17.65 -4.11
CA VAL A 154 3.12 -16.81 -5.04
C VAL A 154 3.02 -17.35 -6.46
N SER A 155 3.23 -18.66 -6.64
CA SER A 155 3.16 -19.30 -7.95
C SER A 155 1.75 -19.26 -8.53
N GLU A 156 0.73 -19.58 -7.75
CA GLU A 156 -0.67 -19.57 -8.20
C GLU A 156 -1.17 -18.16 -8.56
N GLN A 157 -0.87 -17.16 -7.73
CA GLN A 157 -1.44 -15.82 -7.91
C GLN A 157 -0.61 -14.92 -8.83
N TYR A 158 0.71 -15.03 -8.79
CA TYR A 158 1.58 -14.18 -9.58
C TYR A 158 2.07 -14.84 -10.86
N GLN A 159 1.85 -16.15 -11.05
CA GLN A 159 2.36 -16.91 -12.19
C GLN A 159 3.88 -16.78 -12.33
N ILE A 160 4.56 -16.64 -11.20
CA ILE A 160 6.01 -16.57 -11.12
C ILE A 160 6.49 -17.90 -10.57
N ASP A 161 7.53 -18.44 -11.20
CA ASP A 161 8.22 -19.59 -10.65
C ASP A 161 8.80 -19.20 -9.30
N ALA A 162 8.39 -19.89 -8.23
CA ALA A 162 8.87 -19.61 -6.89
C ALA A 162 10.40 -19.72 -6.82
N ASP A 163 11.02 -20.56 -7.67
CA ASP A 163 12.48 -20.72 -7.73
C ASP A 163 13.19 -19.52 -8.36
N SER A 164 12.50 -18.77 -9.24
CA SER A 164 12.99 -17.49 -9.79
C SER A 164 12.85 -16.31 -8.83
N PHE A 165 12.21 -16.53 -7.68
CA PHE A 165 11.87 -15.52 -6.69
C PHE A 165 12.95 -15.37 -5.60
N TRP A 166 13.90 -16.32 -5.52
CA TRP A 166 14.91 -16.42 -4.47
C TRP A 166 16.14 -15.55 -4.72
#